data_AF-A0A1Y1UKW5-F1
#
_entry.id   AF-A0A1Y1UKW5-F1
#
_cell.length_a   1.000
_cell.length_b   1.000
_cell.length_c   1.000
_cell.angle_alpha   90.00
_cell.angle_beta   90.00
_cell.angle_gamma   90.00
#
_symmetry.space_group_name_H-M   'P 1'
#
loop_
_entity.id
_entity.type
_entity.pdbx_description
1 polymer ?
#
loop_
_entity_poly.entity_id
_entity_poly.type
_entity_poly.pdbx_seq_one_letter_code
_entity_poly.pdbx_strand_id
1 'polypeptide(L)'
;MFSFEIDTITTTMTLSNKSYTSDADLFENIEVTNEMVQLNHLNEEKDFDEVISAIEYNVPIAYLDLLIKKKDYPINKFSIFKNGEIKSPLYAAIANNYFKIADFIISKGGNVNYTENSLNIAKLLITNNLFTTKVLLYLLNKNWNIMMIKNYFYDFGFSFNLASTYIKYICDKSFVVKLLKIYQSKKSISKDQFEKIIINERNFNIPYQWYYRCIYCSSFDQLIFFSRYEYPSSIKEKIEYIMDNYSDIIYPGFSLKLYEFLIKYKYKNIY
;
A
#
# COMPACT_ATOMS: atom_id res chain seq x y z
N MET A 1 52.79 -9.47 4.98
CA MET A 1 52.48 -8.08 4.64
C MET A 1 52.44 -8.01 3.12
N PHE A 2 51.27 -8.17 2.52
CA PHE A 2 50.89 -7.63 1.20
C PHE A 2 49.38 -7.86 1.02
N SER A 3 48.77 -6.84 0.44
CA SER A 3 47.41 -6.36 0.63
C SER A 3 46.37 -7.06 -0.24
N PHE A 4 45.15 -7.09 0.29
CA PHE A 4 43.91 -7.35 -0.43
C PHE A 4 43.60 -6.18 -1.39
N GLU A 5 43.26 -6.51 -2.63
CA GLU A 5 42.40 -5.66 -3.48
C GLU A 5 41.11 -6.44 -3.73
N ILE A 6 40.00 -5.90 -3.23
CA ILE A 6 38.64 -6.38 -3.50
C ILE A 6 38.10 -5.41 -4.55
N ASP A 7 38.02 -5.87 -5.80
CA ASP A 7 37.32 -5.14 -6.85
C ASP A 7 35.82 -5.17 -6.56
N THR A 8 35.27 -4.01 -6.22
CA THR A 8 33.83 -3.78 -6.13
C THR A 8 33.23 -3.75 -7.53
N ILE A 9 32.54 -4.83 -7.92
CA ILE A 9 31.71 -4.87 -9.13
C ILE A 9 30.39 -4.15 -8.81
N THR A 10 30.30 -2.87 -9.16
CA THR A 10 29.04 -2.15 -9.34
C THR A 10 28.28 -2.77 -10.52
N THR A 11 27.27 -3.60 -10.25
CA THR A 11 26.33 -4.07 -11.29
C THR A 11 25.09 -3.18 -11.27
N THR A 12 25.05 -2.22 -12.19
CA THR A 12 23.83 -1.51 -12.59
C THR A 12 22.95 -2.47 -13.38
N MET A 13 21.95 -3.08 -12.75
CA MET A 13 20.93 -3.85 -13.48
C MET A 13 19.82 -2.91 -13.98
N THR A 14 19.87 -2.66 -15.28
CA THR A 14 18.82 -2.05 -16.10
C THR A 14 17.60 -2.97 -16.14
N LEU A 15 16.47 -2.52 -15.57
CA LEU A 15 15.18 -3.17 -15.78
C LEU A 15 14.66 -2.80 -17.17
N SER A 16 14.61 -3.82 -18.02
CA SER A 16 14.20 -3.75 -19.42
C SER A 16 12.76 -3.25 -19.60
N ASN A 17 12.61 -2.29 -20.51
CA ASN A 17 11.38 -1.78 -21.10
C ASN A 17 10.27 -2.84 -21.28
N LYS A 18 9.13 -2.61 -20.64
CA LYS A 18 7.83 -3.01 -21.17
C LYS A 18 6.98 -1.76 -21.37
N SER A 19 6.64 -1.49 -22.63
CA SER A 19 5.71 -0.46 -23.05
C SER A 19 4.33 -0.70 -22.43
N TYR A 20 3.87 0.19 -21.55
CA TYR A 20 2.47 0.24 -21.13
C TYR A 20 2.04 1.69 -21.03
N THR A 21 1.44 2.19 -22.11
CA THR A 21 0.66 3.42 -22.10
C THR A 21 -0.56 3.25 -21.18
N SER A 22 -0.50 3.78 -19.96
CA SER A 22 -1.67 4.07 -19.12
C SER A 22 -1.28 5.04 -18.00
N ASP A 23 -2.25 5.72 -17.39
CA ASP A 23 -2.15 6.79 -16.37
C ASP A 23 -1.42 6.45 -15.04
N ALA A 24 -0.46 5.51 -15.08
CA ALA A 24 0.36 5.01 -13.98
C ALA A 24 1.79 5.59 -13.96
N ASP A 25 2.24 6.22 -15.04
CA ASP A 25 3.65 6.63 -15.22
C ASP A 25 4.05 7.96 -14.55
N LEU A 26 3.15 8.62 -13.81
CA LEU A 26 3.47 9.92 -13.17
C LEU A 26 4.04 9.83 -11.76
N PHE A 27 4.16 8.63 -11.18
CA PHE A 27 4.94 8.44 -9.95
C PHE A 27 6.37 8.09 -10.34
N GLU A 28 7.04 9.04 -10.99
CA GLU A 28 8.45 8.94 -11.33
C GLU A 28 9.25 8.72 -10.05
N ASN A 29 9.93 7.56 -10.02
CA ASN A 29 11.14 7.25 -9.27
C ASN A 29 11.31 8.03 -7.97
N ILE A 30 10.58 7.61 -6.93
CA ILE A 30 11.13 7.76 -5.59
C ILE A 30 12.38 6.88 -5.58
N GLU A 31 13.55 7.51 -5.48
CA GLU A 31 14.76 6.84 -5.07
C GLU A 31 14.42 6.06 -3.80
N VAL A 32 14.21 4.76 -3.94
CA VAL A 32 14.25 3.83 -2.83
C VAL A 32 15.71 3.87 -2.40
N THR A 33 16.04 4.86 -1.57
CA THR A 33 17.38 5.06 -1.03
C THR A 33 17.76 3.79 -0.31
N ASN A 34 18.60 2.98 -0.97
CA ASN A 34 19.49 1.94 -0.46
C ASN A 34 19.21 1.38 0.95
N GLU A 35 17.95 1.05 1.24
CA GLU A 35 17.56 0.23 2.39
C GLU A 35 17.45 -1.25 1.97
N MET A 36 18.31 -1.66 1.03
CA MET A 36 18.86 -3.02 1.08
C MET A 36 19.86 -3.09 2.25
N VAL A 37 19.35 -2.82 3.46
CA VAL A 37 20.10 -2.99 4.71
C VAL A 37 20.35 -4.49 4.87
N GLN A 38 21.58 -4.89 4.57
CA GLN A 38 22.26 -6.10 5.05
C GLN A 38 21.35 -7.32 5.29
N LEU A 39 20.97 -8.00 4.20
CA LEU A 39 20.29 -9.29 4.21
C LEU A 39 21.27 -10.45 4.53
N ASN A 40 22.25 -10.24 5.41
CA ASN A 40 23.40 -11.12 5.65
C ASN A 40 23.04 -12.55 6.15
N HIS A 41 21.76 -12.84 6.39
CA HIS A 41 21.25 -14.15 6.79
C HIS A 41 20.31 -14.80 5.76
N LEU A 42 20.07 -14.16 4.61
CA LEU A 42 19.29 -14.70 3.48
C LEU A 42 20.18 -15.13 2.29
N ASN A 43 21.50 -15.25 2.53
CA ASN A 43 22.59 -15.35 1.54
C ASN A 43 22.60 -16.58 0.61
N GLU A 44 21.58 -17.43 0.61
CA GLU A 44 21.44 -18.49 -0.39
C GLU A 44 20.36 -18.09 -1.40
N GLU A 45 20.74 -17.29 -2.38
CA GLU A 45 19.90 -17.05 -3.55
C GLU A 45 19.55 -18.38 -4.20
N LYS A 46 18.26 -18.60 -4.45
CA LYS A 46 17.77 -19.85 -5.03
C LYS A 46 17.30 -19.64 -6.47
N ASP A 47 17.63 -20.58 -7.33
CA ASP A 47 16.98 -20.67 -8.64
C ASP A 47 15.53 -21.13 -8.51
N PHE A 48 15.23 -21.89 -7.45
CA PHE A 48 14.00 -22.63 -7.33
C PHE A 48 13.61 -22.89 -5.87
N ASP A 49 12.33 -22.70 -5.56
CA ASP A 49 11.72 -23.12 -4.30
C ASP A 49 10.44 -23.88 -4.63
N GLU A 50 10.48 -25.21 -4.46
CA GLU A 50 9.42 -26.10 -4.93
C GLU A 50 8.06 -25.79 -4.32
N VAL A 51 8.00 -25.36 -3.06
CA VAL A 51 6.72 -25.01 -2.40
C VAL A 51 6.18 -23.71 -2.97
N ILE A 52 7.03 -22.69 -3.13
CA ILE A 52 6.62 -21.41 -3.73
C ILE A 52 6.19 -21.61 -5.18
N SER A 53 6.95 -22.36 -5.97
CA SER A 53 6.58 -22.66 -7.36
C SER A 53 5.27 -23.44 -7.44
N ALA A 54 5.06 -24.44 -6.59
CA ALA A 54 3.80 -25.19 -6.53
C ALA A 54 2.60 -24.26 -6.25
N ILE A 55 2.76 -23.26 -5.37
CA ILE A 55 1.76 -22.24 -5.10
C ILE A 55 1.50 -21.38 -6.34
N GLU A 56 2.55 -20.91 -7.03
CA GLU A 56 2.43 -20.07 -8.23
C GLU A 56 1.77 -20.81 -9.40
N TYR A 57 2.01 -22.12 -9.53
CA TYR A 57 1.32 -23.00 -10.48
C TYR A 57 -0.10 -23.39 -10.05
N ASN A 58 -0.61 -22.88 -8.92
CA ASN A 58 -1.95 -23.16 -8.40
C ASN A 58 -2.26 -24.67 -8.29
N VAL A 59 -1.30 -25.44 -7.80
CA VAL A 59 -1.49 -26.89 -7.61
C VAL A 59 -2.65 -27.19 -6.64
N PRO A 60 -3.25 -28.39 -6.70
CA PRO A 60 -4.25 -28.79 -5.72
C PRO A 60 -3.72 -28.69 -4.28
N ILE A 61 -4.54 -28.19 -3.34
CA ILE A 61 -4.19 -28.04 -1.92
C ILE A 61 -3.68 -29.37 -1.31
N ALA A 62 -4.23 -30.51 -1.72
CA ALA A 62 -3.77 -31.82 -1.27
C ALA A 62 -2.31 -32.11 -1.66
N TYR A 63 -1.89 -31.72 -2.88
CA TYR A 63 -0.51 -31.84 -3.32
C TYR A 63 0.40 -30.90 -2.53
N LEU A 64 -0.02 -29.64 -2.35
CA LEU A 64 0.72 -28.66 -1.57
C LEU A 64 0.90 -29.10 -0.10
N ASP A 65 -0.13 -29.69 0.53
CA ASP A 65 -0.06 -30.21 1.89
C ASP A 65 0.96 -31.36 2.01
N LEU A 66 0.97 -32.28 1.04
CA LEU A 66 1.97 -33.35 1.00
C LEU A 66 3.39 -32.79 0.85
N LEU A 67 3.57 -31.78 0.00
CA LEU A 67 4.86 -31.16 -0.26
C LEU A 67 5.40 -30.44 0.99
N ILE A 68 4.57 -29.63 1.64
CA ILE A 68 4.92 -28.91 2.88
C ILE A 68 5.32 -29.92 3.98
N LYS A 69 4.53 -30.99 4.17
CA LYS A 69 4.80 -32.01 5.19
C LYS A 69 6.08 -32.80 4.93
N LYS A 70 6.28 -33.28 3.69
CA LYS A 70 7.45 -34.10 3.35
C LYS A 70 8.77 -33.34 3.51
N LYS A 71 8.74 -32.02 3.33
CA LYS A 71 9.92 -31.17 3.39
C LYS A 71 10.13 -30.48 4.73
N ASP A 72 9.21 -30.66 5.68
CA ASP A 72 9.17 -29.86 6.91
C ASP A 72 9.33 -28.36 6.62
N TYR A 73 8.54 -27.86 5.64
CA TYR A 73 8.81 -26.56 5.03
C TYR A 73 8.50 -25.40 6.00
N PRO A 74 9.42 -24.45 6.22
CA PRO A 74 9.21 -23.30 7.10
C PRO A 74 8.21 -22.30 6.49
N ILE A 75 6.95 -22.39 6.91
CA ILE A 75 5.81 -21.72 6.24
C ILE A 75 5.90 -20.18 6.16
N ASN A 76 6.62 -19.55 7.08
CA ASN A 76 6.77 -18.09 7.15
C ASN A 76 8.04 -17.58 6.47
N LYS A 77 8.90 -18.47 5.96
CA LYS A 77 10.19 -18.10 5.37
C LYS A 77 10.04 -17.15 4.19
N PHE A 78 10.91 -16.14 4.12
CA PHE A 78 11.21 -15.44 2.88
C PHE A 78 12.39 -16.12 2.16
N SER A 79 12.24 -16.35 0.86
CA SER A 79 13.26 -16.87 -0.05
C SER A 79 13.65 -15.77 -1.02
N ILE A 80 14.96 -15.56 -1.19
CA ILE A 80 15.54 -14.68 -2.23
C ILE A 80 15.83 -15.53 -3.46
N PHE A 81 15.37 -15.08 -4.61
CA PHE A 81 15.61 -15.73 -5.90
C PHE A 81 16.72 -15.01 -6.65
N LYS A 82 17.43 -15.72 -7.55
CA LYS A 82 18.55 -15.13 -8.33
C LYS A 82 18.17 -13.93 -9.20
N ASN A 83 16.88 -13.79 -9.53
CA ASN A 83 16.37 -12.61 -10.24
C ASN A 83 16.12 -11.41 -9.31
N GLY A 84 16.52 -11.49 -8.04
CA GLY A 84 16.32 -10.47 -7.02
C GLY A 84 14.92 -10.48 -6.39
N GLU A 85 14.01 -11.38 -6.82
CA GLU A 85 12.69 -11.46 -6.21
C GLU A 85 12.77 -12.03 -4.79
N ILE A 86 11.98 -11.46 -3.89
CA ILE A 86 11.81 -11.97 -2.54
C ILE A 86 10.38 -12.46 -2.40
N LYS A 87 10.20 -13.73 -2.02
CA LYS A 87 8.87 -14.34 -1.87
C LYS A 87 8.80 -15.18 -0.60
N SER A 88 7.65 -15.17 0.05
CA SER A 88 7.24 -16.20 1.00
C SER A 88 6.09 -17.02 0.41
N PRO A 89 5.77 -18.22 0.94
CA PRO A 89 4.60 -18.97 0.51
C PRO A 89 3.32 -18.14 0.54
N LEU A 90 3.12 -17.37 1.62
CA LEU A 90 1.94 -16.54 1.78
C LEU A 90 1.93 -15.37 0.80
N TYR A 91 3.07 -14.72 0.57
CA TYR A 91 3.20 -13.69 -0.46
C TYR A 91 2.84 -14.25 -1.84
N ALA A 92 3.41 -15.39 -2.24
CA ALA A 92 3.18 -16.00 -3.56
C ALA A 92 1.70 -16.30 -3.80
N ALA A 93 0.99 -16.83 -2.80
CA ALA A 93 -0.43 -17.10 -2.89
C ALA A 93 -1.26 -15.80 -3.03
N ILE A 94 -0.94 -14.77 -2.26
CA ILE A 94 -1.68 -13.49 -2.27
C ILE A 94 -1.40 -12.69 -3.54
N ALA A 95 -0.14 -12.63 -3.97
CA ALA A 95 0.31 -11.99 -5.21
C ALA A 95 -0.45 -12.52 -6.44
N ASN A 96 -0.71 -13.82 -6.48
CA ASN A 96 -1.46 -14.48 -7.54
C ASN A 96 -2.99 -14.51 -7.31
N ASN A 97 -3.50 -13.84 -6.26
CA ASN A 97 -4.91 -13.87 -5.86
C ASN A 97 -5.47 -15.27 -5.55
N TYR A 98 -4.61 -16.25 -5.24
CA TYR A 98 -5.00 -17.61 -4.86
C TYR A 98 -5.40 -17.67 -3.38
N PHE A 99 -6.46 -16.96 -3.02
CA PHE A 99 -6.89 -16.80 -1.63
C PHE A 99 -7.26 -18.12 -0.92
N LYS A 100 -7.70 -19.14 -1.65
CA LYS A 100 -7.91 -20.48 -1.08
C LYS A 100 -6.60 -21.15 -0.64
N ILE A 101 -5.53 -20.95 -1.41
CA ILE A 101 -4.18 -21.43 -1.04
C ILE A 101 -3.64 -20.57 0.10
N ALA A 102 -3.84 -19.25 0.07
CA ALA A 102 -3.44 -18.37 1.16
C ALA A 102 -4.15 -18.72 2.49
N ASP A 103 -5.45 -19.03 2.45
CA ASP A 103 -6.23 -19.52 3.59
C ASP A 103 -5.65 -20.83 4.14
N PHE A 104 -5.32 -21.76 3.25
CA PHE A 104 -4.67 -23.01 3.61
C PHE A 104 -3.30 -22.78 4.25
N ILE A 105 -2.46 -21.90 3.70
CA ILE A 105 -1.15 -21.55 4.28
C ILE A 105 -1.32 -20.96 5.69
N ILE A 106 -2.29 -20.06 5.88
CA ILE A 106 -2.60 -19.49 7.21
C ILE A 106 -3.03 -20.61 8.17
N SER A 107 -3.86 -21.56 7.71
CA SER A 107 -4.27 -22.71 8.53
C SER A 107 -3.11 -23.63 8.96
N LYS A 108 -1.97 -23.55 8.25
CA LYS A 108 -0.73 -24.28 8.57
C LYS A 108 0.25 -23.45 9.42
N GLY A 109 -0.18 -22.31 9.94
CA GLY A 109 0.66 -21.43 10.76
C GLY A 109 1.31 -20.28 9.99
N GLY A 110 0.90 -20.06 8.74
CA GLY A 110 1.27 -18.86 7.99
C GLY A 110 0.79 -17.60 8.69
N ASN A 111 1.70 -16.71 9.04
CA ASN A 111 1.43 -15.47 9.76
C ASN A 111 1.39 -14.30 8.77
N VAL A 112 0.20 -13.74 8.58
CA VAL A 112 -0.01 -12.56 7.71
C VAL A 112 0.75 -11.32 8.18
N ASN A 113 1.12 -11.28 9.46
CA ASN A 113 1.89 -10.22 10.10
C ASN A 113 3.37 -10.61 10.29
N TYR A 114 3.85 -11.66 9.63
CA TYR A 114 5.25 -12.04 9.72
C TYR A 114 6.15 -10.94 9.13
N THR A 115 7.22 -10.65 9.85
CA THR A 115 8.22 -9.66 9.47
C THR A 115 9.62 -10.21 9.67
N GLU A 116 10.51 -9.98 8.73
CA GLU A 116 11.92 -10.37 8.81
C GLU A 116 12.77 -9.26 8.19
N ASN A 117 13.73 -8.69 8.92
CA ASN A 117 14.59 -7.60 8.43
C ASN A 117 13.80 -6.45 7.74
N SER A 118 12.71 -6.00 8.38
CA SER A 118 11.79 -4.98 7.84
C SER A 118 11.03 -5.39 6.56
N LEU A 119 11.19 -6.61 6.07
CA LEU A 119 10.36 -7.20 5.03
C LEU A 119 9.06 -7.70 5.65
N ASN A 120 7.96 -7.43 4.95
CA ASN A 120 6.66 -7.99 5.24
C ASN A 120 5.89 -8.14 3.92
N ILE A 121 4.84 -8.95 3.92
CA ILE A 121 4.10 -9.24 2.70
C ILE A 121 3.53 -7.97 2.03
N ALA A 122 3.12 -6.97 2.82
CA ALA A 122 2.53 -5.75 2.27
C ALA A 122 3.58 -4.87 1.58
N LYS A 123 4.78 -4.72 2.18
CA LYS A 123 5.93 -4.06 1.53
C LYS A 123 6.21 -4.71 0.17
N LEU A 124 6.34 -6.03 0.14
CA LEU A 124 6.60 -6.78 -1.10
C LEU A 124 5.49 -6.59 -2.13
N LEU A 125 4.22 -6.67 -1.74
CA LEU A 125 3.09 -6.48 -2.65
C LEU A 125 3.06 -5.06 -3.21
N ILE A 126 3.39 -4.05 -2.39
CA ILE A 126 3.42 -2.65 -2.81
C ILE A 126 4.57 -2.40 -3.78
N THR A 127 5.80 -2.81 -3.45
CA THR A 127 6.99 -2.60 -4.29
C THR A 127 6.90 -3.30 -5.64
N ASN A 128 6.12 -4.38 -5.72
CA ASN A 128 5.88 -5.12 -6.97
C ASN A 128 4.59 -4.72 -7.68
N ASN A 129 3.91 -3.63 -7.26
CA ASN A 129 2.65 -3.16 -7.85
C ASN A 129 1.49 -4.20 -7.84
N LEU A 130 1.47 -5.08 -6.83
CA LEU A 130 0.48 -6.15 -6.64
C LEU A 130 -0.52 -5.85 -5.51
N PHE A 131 -0.34 -4.77 -4.75
CA PHE A 131 -1.20 -4.40 -3.63
C PHE A 131 -2.51 -3.74 -4.09
N THR A 132 -3.45 -4.54 -4.56
CA THR A 132 -4.76 -4.08 -5.07
C THR A 132 -5.82 -3.94 -3.97
N THR A 133 -6.96 -3.30 -4.27
CA THR A 133 -8.11 -3.24 -3.34
C THR A 133 -8.58 -4.62 -2.90
N LYS A 134 -8.57 -5.61 -3.81
CA LYS A 134 -8.94 -7.00 -3.53
C LYS A 134 -7.97 -7.64 -2.53
N VAL A 135 -6.67 -7.40 -2.70
CA VAL A 135 -5.62 -7.87 -1.79
C VAL A 135 -5.72 -7.18 -0.43
N LEU A 136 -5.93 -5.86 -0.38
CA LEU A 136 -6.15 -5.12 0.86
C LEU A 136 -7.33 -5.72 1.64
N LEU A 137 -8.50 -5.88 1.01
CA LEU A 137 -9.68 -6.44 1.68
C LEU A 137 -9.44 -7.86 2.20
N TYR A 138 -8.75 -8.70 1.41
CA TYR A 138 -8.37 -10.03 1.86
C TYR A 138 -7.49 -9.97 3.12
N LEU A 139 -6.42 -9.17 3.10
CA LEU A 139 -5.52 -9.01 4.24
C LEU A 139 -6.25 -8.52 5.50
N LEU A 140 -7.11 -7.51 5.35
CA LEU A 140 -7.90 -6.98 6.47
C LEU A 140 -8.82 -8.04 7.08
N ASN A 141 -9.41 -8.91 6.26
CA ASN A 141 -10.21 -10.04 6.72
C ASN A 141 -9.39 -11.13 7.43
N LYS A 142 -8.06 -11.12 7.28
CA LYS A 142 -7.13 -12.05 7.95
C LYS A 142 -6.44 -11.44 9.16
N ASN A 143 -6.99 -10.39 9.74
CA ASN A 143 -6.41 -9.68 10.89
C ASN A 143 -4.98 -9.18 10.62
N TRP A 144 -4.69 -8.82 9.37
CA TRP A 144 -3.46 -8.14 9.04
C TRP A 144 -3.40 -6.77 9.71
N ASN A 145 -2.23 -6.44 10.25
CA ASN A 145 -1.95 -5.18 10.91
C ASN A 145 -1.78 -4.09 9.87
N ILE A 146 -2.88 -3.40 9.61
CA ILE A 146 -2.95 -2.28 8.66
C ILE A 146 -1.93 -1.17 8.93
N MET A 147 -1.43 -1.03 10.16
CA MET A 147 -0.41 -0.03 10.48
C MET A 147 0.94 -0.32 9.80
N MET A 148 1.16 -1.53 9.29
CA MET A 148 2.36 -1.90 8.55
C MET A 148 2.56 -1.08 7.28
N ILE A 149 1.49 -0.54 6.67
CA ILE A 149 1.62 0.29 5.46
C ILE A 149 1.73 1.78 5.73
N LYS A 150 1.70 2.21 7.00
CA LYS A 150 1.74 3.64 7.36
C LYS A 150 2.95 4.35 6.75
N ASN A 151 4.10 3.69 6.71
CA ASN A 151 5.33 4.27 6.19
C ASN A 151 5.39 4.22 4.66
N TYR A 152 4.77 3.22 4.01
CA TYR A 152 4.74 3.11 2.55
C TYR A 152 3.66 4.01 1.91
N PHE A 153 2.75 4.53 2.71
CA PHE A 153 1.62 5.29 2.20
C PHE A 153 2.00 6.62 1.53
N TYR A 154 3.08 7.24 2.00
CA TYR A 154 3.59 8.49 1.46
C TYR A 154 4.45 8.28 0.22
N ASP A 155 5.01 7.08 0.05
CA ASP A 155 5.96 6.76 -1.01
C ASP A 155 5.32 6.05 -2.21
N PHE A 156 4.10 5.51 -2.07
CA PHE A 156 3.49 4.70 -3.13
C PHE A 156 2.15 5.28 -3.61
N GLY A 157 2.07 5.51 -4.92
CA GLY A 157 0.95 6.14 -5.62
C GLY A 157 -0.32 5.30 -5.72
N PHE A 158 -0.95 5.00 -4.58
CA PHE A 158 -2.19 4.21 -4.51
C PHE A 158 -3.24 4.73 -5.51
N SER A 159 -3.91 3.78 -6.19
CA SER A 159 -5.11 4.11 -6.97
C SER A 159 -6.19 4.67 -6.06
N PHE A 160 -7.08 5.53 -6.58
CA PHE A 160 -8.19 6.08 -5.79
C PHE A 160 -9.03 5.00 -5.11
N ASN A 161 -9.29 3.89 -5.78
CA ASN A 161 -10.09 2.79 -5.21
C ASN A 161 -9.40 2.15 -4.01
N LEU A 162 -8.09 1.95 -4.08
CA LEU A 162 -7.30 1.42 -2.96
C LEU A 162 -7.23 2.43 -1.82
N ALA A 163 -6.89 3.67 -2.15
CA ALA A 163 -6.80 4.82 -1.24
C ALA A 163 -8.09 5.05 -0.45
N SER A 164 -9.22 5.15 -1.14
CA SER A 164 -10.53 5.35 -0.54
C SER A 164 -10.99 4.16 0.30
N THR A 165 -10.68 2.92 -0.11
CA THR A 165 -10.98 1.72 0.68
C THR A 165 -10.19 1.71 1.99
N TYR A 166 -8.91 2.07 1.93
CA TYR A 166 -8.05 2.17 3.10
C TYR A 166 -8.56 3.21 4.10
N ILE A 167 -8.85 4.44 3.65
CA ILE A 167 -9.38 5.51 4.51
C ILE A 167 -10.69 5.07 5.17
N LYS A 168 -11.66 4.57 4.38
CA LYS A 168 -12.94 4.09 4.92
C LYS A 168 -12.74 3.02 5.97
N TYR A 169 -11.80 2.10 5.79
CA TYR A 169 -11.55 1.07 6.79
C TYR A 169 -10.98 1.65 8.09
N ILE A 170 -10.00 2.56 8.01
CA ILE A 170 -9.36 3.18 9.18
C ILE A 170 -10.36 4.04 9.95
N CYS A 171 -11.10 4.89 9.25
CA CYS A 171 -12.05 5.80 9.85
C CYS A 171 -13.37 5.08 10.18
N ASP A 172 -14.13 4.66 9.15
CA ASP A 172 -15.52 4.26 9.32
C ASP A 172 -15.70 3.05 10.26
N LYS A 173 -14.73 2.13 10.35
CA LYS A 173 -14.84 1.00 11.29
C LYS A 173 -14.93 1.47 12.74
N SER A 174 -14.06 2.41 13.13
CA SER A 174 -14.04 2.95 14.49
C SER A 174 -15.27 3.82 14.75
N PHE A 175 -15.66 4.60 13.73
CA PHE A 175 -16.84 5.44 13.73
C PHE A 175 -18.12 4.65 14.00
N VAL A 176 -18.36 3.60 13.20
CA VAL A 176 -19.56 2.78 13.26
C VAL A 176 -19.67 2.11 14.62
N VAL A 177 -18.57 1.57 15.16
CA VAL A 177 -18.56 0.99 16.52
C VAL A 177 -18.92 2.05 17.58
N LYS A 178 -18.43 3.28 17.44
CA LYS A 178 -18.76 4.39 18.35
C LYS A 178 -20.23 4.78 18.26
N LEU A 179 -20.78 4.88 17.05
CA LEU A 179 -22.20 5.17 16.82
C LEU A 179 -23.10 4.07 17.40
N LEU A 180 -22.74 2.80 17.21
CA LEU A 180 -23.48 1.66 17.78
C LEU A 180 -23.49 1.70 19.31
N LYS A 181 -22.37 2.04 19.95
CA LYS A 181 -22.31 2.21 21.42
C LYS A 181 -23.22 3.35 21.91
N ILE A 182 -23.24 4.47 21.20
CA ILE A 182 -24.14 5.60 21.53
C ILE A 182 -25.59 5.15 21.41
N TYR A 183 -25.96 4.49 20.31
CA TYR A 183 -27.30 3.96 20.09
C TYR A 183 -27.72 2.98 21.21
N GLN A 184 -26.85 2.02 21.55
CA GLN A 184 -27.09 1.04 22.62
C GLN A 184 -27.26 1.70 24.00
N SER A 185 -26.55 2.80 24.27
CA SER A 185 -26.65 3.52 25.53
C SER A 185 -27.99 4.25 25.73
N LYS A 186 -28.80 4.39 24.66
CA LYS A 186 -30.06 5.16 24.61
C LYS A 186 -29.93 6.62 25.08
N LYS A 187 -28.71 7.14 25.23
CA LYS A 187 -28.47 8.55 25.57
C LYS A 187 -28.56 9.39 24.31
N SER A 188 -29.37 10.45 24.37
CA SER A 188 -29.36 11.49 23.34
C SER A 188 -28.04 12.24 23.38
N ILE A 189 -27.49 12.55 22.21
CA ILE A 189 -26.36 13.46 22.06
C ILE A 189 -26.84 14.75 21.39
N SER A 190 -26.23 15.87 21.75
CA SER A 190 -26.51 17.14 21.07
C SER A 190 -25.90 17.16 19.66
N LYS A 191 -26.35 18.10 18.83
CA LYS A 191 -25.76 18.36 17.51
C LYS A 191 -24.26 18.61 17.62
N ASP A 192 -23.84 19.48 18.53
CA ASP A 192 -22.42 19.80 18.76
C ASP A 192 -21.60 18.57 19.18
N GLN A 193 -22.16 17.69 20.00
CA GLN A 193 -21.51 16.43 20.38
C GLN A 193 -21.36 15.51 19.17
N PHE A 194 -22.38 15.41 18.32
CA PHE A 194 -22.33 14.62 17.10
C PHE A 194 -21.32 15.17 16.09
N GLU A 195 -21.28 16.49 15.90
CA GLU A 195 -20.30 17.16 15.04
C GLU A 195 -18.87 16.92 15.53
N LYS A 196 -18.60 17.00 16.84
CA LYS A 196 -17.30 16.63 17.42
C LYS A 196 -16.94 15.16 17.14
N ILE A 197 -17.91 14.25 17.18
CA ILE A 197 -17.67 12.84 16.85
C ILE A 197 -17.30 12.68 15.38
N ILE A 198 -18.01 13.36 14.48
CA ILE A 198 -17.71 13.39 13.04
C ILE A 198 -16.32 13.95 12.77
N ILE A 199 -15.97 15.10 13.37
CA ILE A 199 -14.69 15.77 13.17
C ILE A 199 -13.52 14.88 13.64
N ASN A 200 -13.66 14.27 14.83
CA ASN A 200 -12.63 13.37 15.35
C ASN A 200 -12.41 12.13 14.47
N GLU A 201 -13.46 11.67 13.78
CA GLU A 201 -13.35 10.57 12.82
C GLU A 201 -12.62 10.98 11.54
N ARG A 202 -12.91 12.20 11.08
CA ARG A 202 -12.40 12.80 9.84
C ARG A 202 -11.06 13.49 10.07
N ASN A 203 -10.17 12.82 10.78
CA ASN A 203 -8.81 13.30 11.04
C ASN A 203 -7.78 12.32 10.52
N PHE A 204 -7.82 12.08 9.21
CA PHE A 204 -6.85 11.30 8.49
C PHE A 204 -5.92 12.24 7.73
N ASN A 205 -4.61 12.13 7.96
CA ASN A 205 -3.61 12.93 7.25
C ASN A 205 -3.44 12.40 5.82
N ILE A 206 -4.12 13.02 4.85
CA ILE A 206 -4.10 12.61 3.44
C ILE A 206 -2.77 13.07 2.79
N PRO A 207 -1.99 12.19 2.14
CA PRO A 207 -0.77 12.58 1.44
C PRO A 207 -1.05 13.63 0.36
N TYR A 208 -0.20 14.64 0.23
CA TYR A 208 -0.37 15.68 -0.79
C TYR A 208 -0.37 15.10 -2.21
N GLN A 209 0.37 13.98 -2.41
CA GLN A 209 0.44 13.25 -3.68
C GLN A 209 -0.94 12.82 -4.19
N TRP A 210 -1.87 12.53 -3.28
CA TRP A 210 -3.23 12.12 -3.65
C TRP A 210 -4.07 13.31 -4.11
N TYR A 211 -3.91 14.47 -3.47
CA TYR A 211 -4.51 15.72 -3.94
C TYR A 211 -3.93 16.14 -5.30
N TYR A 212 -2.60 16.08 -5.44
CA TYR A 212 -1.90 16.35 -6.69
C TYR A 212 -2.47 15.48 -7.84
N ARG A 213 -2.59 14.17 -7.64
CA ARG A 213 -3.17 13.26 -8.64
C ARG A 213 -4.61 13.64 -9.00
N CYS A 214 -5.44 14.01 -8.01
CA CYS A 214 -6.81 14.43 -8.28
C CYS A 214 -6.87 15.70 -9.14
N ILE A 215 -6.01 16.68 -8.87
CA ILE A 215 -5.93 17.94 -9.63
C ILE A 215 -5.43 17.64 -11.04
N TYR A 216 -4.35 16.88 -11.16
CA TYR A 216 -3.74 16.51 -12.43
C TYR A 216 -4.71 15.75 -13.34
N CYS A 217 -5.45 14.78 -12.79
CA CYS A 217 -6.45 14.00 -13.52
C CYS A 217 -7.83 14.67 -13.59
N SER A 218 -7.99 15.92 -13.15
CA SER A 218 -9.28 16.63 -13.08
C SER A 218 -10.39 15.82 -12.40
N SER A 219 -10.02 14.98 -11.43
CA SER A 219 -10.90 14.02 -10.74
C SER A 219 -11.52 14.64 -9.48
N PHE A 220 -12.41 15.61 -9.69
CA PHE A 220 -12.97 16.42 -8.60
C PHE A 220 -13.72 15.63 -7.53
N ASP A 221 -14.45 14.58 -7.92
CA ASP A 221 -15.20 13.75 -6.96
C ASP A 221 -14.27 12.99 -6.01
N GLN A 222 -13.09 12.60 -6.49
CA GLN A 222 -12.07 11.92 -5.68
C GLN A 222 -11.45 12.88 -4.65
N LEU A 223 -11.22 14.14 -5.06
CA LEU A 223 -10.75 15.17 -4.15
C LEU A 223 -11.79 15.47 -3.07
N ILE A 224 -13.05 15.69 -3.47
CA ILE A 224 -14.15 15.92 -2.52
C ILE A 224 -14.25 14.75 -1.53
N PHE A 225 -14.00 13.53 -2.00
CA PHE A 225 -13.91 12.38 -1.11
C PHE A 225 -12.79 12.56 -0.08
N PHE A 226 -11.55 12.86 -0.49
CA PHE A 226 -10.43 13.04 0.43
C PHE A 226 -10.61 14.21 1.40
N SER A 227 -11.13 15.34 0.93
CA SER A 227 -11.36 16.54 1.76
C SER A 227 -12.35 16.30 2.90
N ARG A 228 -13.19 15.26 2.81
CA ARG A 228 -14.12 14.90 3.89
C ARG A 228 -13.43 14.23 5.08
N TYR A 229 -12.19 13.77 4.95
CA TYR A 229 -11.47 13.05 6.01
C TYR A 229 -10.34 13.88 6.60
N GLU A 230 -10.27 15.17 6.30
CA GLU A 230 -9.17 16.03 6.71
C GLU A 230 -9.64 17.44 7.10
N TYR A 231 -8.90 18.10 7.98
CA TYR A 231 -9.18 19.47 8.38
C TYR A 231 -8.93 20.47 7.24
N PRO A 232 -9.80 21.49 7.06
CA PRO A 232 -9.64 22.50 6.02
C PRO A 232 -8.27 23.20 6.00
N SER A 233 -7.65 23.42 7.17
CA SER A 233 -6.31 24.03 7.26
C SER A 233 -5.22 23.14 6.66
N SER A 234 -5.25 21.83 6.93
CA SER A 234 -4.28 20.88 6.38
C SER A 234 -4.42 20.72 4.86
N ILE A 235 -5.67 20.76 4.37
CA ILE A 235 -5.94 20.79 2.93
C ILE A 235 -5.28 22.01 2.30
N LYS A 236 -5.48 23.19 2.90
CA LYS A 236 -4.89 24.45 2.40
C LYS A 236 -3.37 24.36 2.32
N GLU A 237 -2.70 23.93 3.39
CA GLU A 237 -1.24 23.79 3.44
C GLU A 237 -0.71 22.85 2.34
N LYS A 238 -1.42 21.75 2.06
CA LYS A 238 -1.02 20.81 1.00
C LYS A 238 -1.24 21.36 -0.39
N ILE A 239 -2.32 22.12 -0.60
CA ILE A 239 -2.55 22.80 -1.87
C ILE A 239 -1.50 23.87 -2.11
N GLU A 240 -1.13 24.65 -1.09
CA GLU A 240 -0.02 25.62 -1.17
C GLU A 240 1.31 24.92 -1.48
N TYR A 241 1.62 23.82 -0.80
CA TYR A 241 2.80 23.02 -1.10
C TYR A 241 2.80 22.51 -2.56
N ILE A 242 1.65 22.04 -3.06
CA ILE A 242 1.52 21.60 -4.45
C ILE A 242 1.74 22.78 -5.42
N MET A 243 1.23 23.97 -5.11
CA MET A 243 1.44 25.18 -5.93
C MET A 243 2.91 25.58 -6.02
N ASP A 244 3.62 25.49 -4.90
CA ASP A 244 5.02 25.92 -4.81
C ASP A 244 5.98 24.95 -5.53
N ASN A 245 5.62 23.67 -5.62
CA ASN A 245 6.51 22.61 -6.13
C ASN A 245 6.17 22.11 -7.53
N TYR A 246 4.96 22.39 -8.04
CA TYR A 246 4.51 21.89 -9.34
C TYR A 246 4.12 23.04 -10.25
N SER A 247 4.92 23.29 -11.29
CA SER A 247 4.71 24.38 -12.25
C SER A 247 4.17 23.90 -13.59
N ASP A 248 3.55 24.80 -14.34
CA ASP A 248 3.10 24.55 -15.72
C ASP A 248 4.26 24.18 -16.67
N ILE A 249 5.51 24.49 -16.29
CA ILE A 249 6.72 24.12 -17.05
C ILE A 249 6.89 22.60 -17.05
N ILE A 250 6.63 21.95 -15.92
CA ILE A 250 6.74 20.50 -15.77
C ILE A 250 5.42 19.82 -16.18
N TYR A 251 4.28 20.49 -15.93
CA TYR A 251 2.95 19.94 -16.20
C TYR A 251 2.03 20.97 -16.88
N PRO A 252 2.05 21.06 -18.22
CA PRO A 252 1.25 22.05 -18.94
C PRO A 252 -0.25 21.99 -18.59
N GLY A 253 -0.80 23.13 -18.18
CA GLY A 253 -2.22 23.28 -17.83
C GLY A 253 -2.56 22.88 -16.39
N PHE A 254 -1.57 22.58 -15.56
CA PHE A 254 -1.76 22.28 -14.14
C PHE A 254 -2.37 23.46 -13.39
N SER A 255 -1.90 24.69 -13.63
CA SER A 255 -2.44 25.89 -12.98
C SER A 255 -3.91 26.11 -13.33
N LEU A 256 -4.30 25.83 -14.57
CA LEU A 256 -5.70 25.92 -15.00
C LEU A 256 -6.57 24.89 -14.28
N LYS A 257 -6.14 23.63 -14.22
CA LYS A 257 -6.84 22.56 -13.48
C LYS A 257 -6.95 22.87 -12.00
N LEU A 258 -5.89 23.43 -11.41
CA LEU A 258 -5.88 23.86 -10.02
C LEU A 258 -6.85 25.04 -9.79
N TYR A 259 -6.90 26.00 -10.70
CA TYR A 259 -7.83 27.12 -10.61
C TYR A 259 -9.29 26.68 -10.71
N GLU A 260 -9.62 25.82 -11.69
CA GLU A 260 -10.93 25.18 -11.80
C GLU A 260 -11.30 24.42 -10.52
N PHE A 261 -10.31 23.76 -9.92
CA PHE A 261 -10.44 23.09 -8.64
C PHE A 261 -10.79 24.06 -7.50
N LEU A 262 -10.01 25.12 -7.30
CA LEU A 262 -10.23 26.09 -6.22
C LEU A 262 -11.60 26.75 -6.32
N ILE A 263 -12.05 27.06 -7.54
CA ILE A 263 -13.42 27.53 -7.81
C ILE A 263 -14.44 26.51 -7.31
N LYS A 264 -14.41 25.28 -7.84
CA LYS A 264 -15.40 24.24 -7.48
C LYS A 264 -15.41 23.91 -5.98
N TYR A 265 -14.23 23.87 -5.36
CA TYR A 265 -14.09 23.58 -3.94
C TYR A 265 -14.64 24.71 -3.06
N LYS A 266 -14.31 25.97 -3.38
CA LYS A 266 -14.81 27.14 -2.65
C LYS A 266 -16.33 27.27 -2.77
N TYR A 267 -16.90 27.00 -3.94
CA TYR A 267 -18.36 27.03 -4.14
C TYR A 267 -19.10 25.93 -3.35
N LYS A 268 -18.50 24.74 -3.18
CA LYS A 268 -19.15 23.62 -2.46
C LYS A 268 -18.98 23.64 -0.93
N ASN A 269 -18.01 24.37 -0.38
CA ASN A 269 -17.79 24.47 1.06
C ASN A 269 -18.31 25.79 1.69
N ILE A 270 -19.02 26.61 0.90
CA ILE A 270 -19.72 27.82 1.38
C ILE A 270 -21.22 27.55 1.68
N TYR A 271 -21.70 26.32 1.47
CA TYR A 271 -23.10 25.93 1.75
C TYR A 271 -23.18 24.57 2.44
#